data_AF-A0A9D3NNH1-F1
#
_entry.id   AF-A0A9D3NNH1-F1
#
_cell.length_a   1.000
_cell.length_b   1.000
_cell.length_c   1.000
_cell.angle_alpha   90.00
_cell.angle_beta   90.00
_cell.angle_gamma   90.00
#
_symmetry.space_group_name_H-M   'P 1'
#
loop_
_entity.id
_entity.type
_entity.pdbx_description
1 polymer ?
#
loop_
_entity_poly.entity_id
_entity_poly.type
_entity_poly.pdbx_seq_one_letter_code
_entity_poly.pdbx_strand_id
1 'polypeptide(L)'
;MFVMFKLSKSIGRLPIKCQNEQQGCTATFPLSEQYLHTSTCPFEWLLCPQQGCGSRILRKDAQAHAQVCEYWRQLCPMGCGTLLNHTNQAKHNCYRELQEHYKTQRQMQRNIASALRRKMQRMQSRMAHMTRQISLICESLELSENLEEEEEEEESPGEGTSTGRSFRVGQSPITRNSSSSSSS
;
A
#
# COMPACT_ATOMS: atom_id res chain seq x y z
N MET A 1 -39.70 30.70 30.20
CA MET A 1 -38.72 30.52 29.09
C MET A 1 -38.41 31.82 28.33
N PHE A 2 -39.41 32.63 27.95
CA PHE A 2 -39.23 33.86 27.14
C PHE A 2 -38.33 34.94 27.78
N VAL A 3 -38.42 35.14 29.09
CA VAL A 3 -37.59 36.12 29.83
C VAL A 3 -36.10 35.76 29.75
N MET A 4 -35.75 34.48 29.91
CA MET A 4 -34.37 34.00 29.81
C MET A 4 -33.79 34.18 28.41
N PHE A 5 -34.60 33.96 27.37
CA PHE A 5 -34.19 34.21 25.97
C PHE A 5 -33.94 35.69 25.69
N LYS A 6 -34.77 36.60 26.22
CA LYS A 6 -34.53 38.04 26.06
C LYS A 6 -33.30 38.52 26.82
N LEU A 7 -33.06 37.99 28.02
CA LEU A 7 -31.86 38.27 28.80
C LEU A 7 -30.60 37.81 28.08
N SER A 8 -30.55 36.55 27.63
CA SER A 8 -29.40 36.00 26.92
C SER A 8 -29.10 36.77 25.62
N LYS A 9 -30.14 37.14 24.87
CA LYS A 9 -29.99 37.96 23.66
C LYS A 9 -29.47 39.37 23.95
N SER A 10 -29.87 39.97 25.07
CA SER A 10 -29.40 41.30 25.46
C SER A 10 -27.95 41.26 25.94
N ILE A 11 -27.60 40.25 26.74
CA ILE A 11 -26.23 39.99 27.19
C ILE A 11 -25.30 39.75 25.98
N GLY A 12 -25.73 38.95 25.01
CA GLY A 12 -24.94 38.68 23.80
C GLY A 12 -24.63 39.93 22.96
N ARG A 13 -25.49 40.96 23.02
CA ARG A 13 -25.30 42.23 22.31
C ARG A 13 -24.38 43.22 23.02
N LEU A 14 -23.96 42.92 24.26
CA LEU A 14 -23.08 43.82 25.00
C LEU A 14 -21.75 43.95 24.26
N PRO A 15 -21.28 45.18 23.98
CA PRO A 15 -19.99 45.39 23.35
C PRO A 15 -18.89 45.04 24.35
N ILE A 16 -17.94 44.21 23.92
CA ILE A 16 -16.76 43.84 24.69
C ILE A 16 -15.50 44.16 23.88
N LYS A 17 -14.40 44.45 24.59
CA LYS A 17 -13.09 44.60 23.98
C LYS A 17 -12.42 43.25 23.78
N CYS A 18 -11.57 43.15 22.77
CA CYS A 18 -10.73 41.98 22.59
C CYS A 18 -9.80 41.75 23.79
N GLN A 19 -9.64 40.49 24.21
CA GLN A 19 -8.69 40.11 25.27
C GLN A 19 -7.23 40.44 24.88
N ASN A 20 -6.93 40.46 23.58
CA ASN A 20 -5.60 40.79 23.04
C ASN A 20 -5.39 42.31 22.86
N GLU A 21 -6.15 43.16 23.57
CA GLU A 21 -5.95 44.62 23.58
C GLU A 21 -4.52 44.99 23.95
N GLN A 22 -3.90 44.29 24.91
CA GLN A 22 -2.51 44.49 25.31
C GLN A 22 -1.50 44.21 24.19
N GLN A 23 -1.87 43.38 23.21
CA GLN A 23 -1.04 43.06 22.05
C GLN A 23 -1.28 44.02 20.87
N GLY A 24 -2.25 44.93 21.00
CA GLY A 24 -2.60 45.94 20.00
C GLY A 24 -3.93 45.72 19.29
N CYS A 25 -4.77 44.76 19.71
CA CYS A 25 -6.10 44.60 19.14
C CYS A 25 -7.08 45.66 19.67
N THR A 26 -7.52 46.58 18.81
CA THR A 26 -8.49 47.62 19.20
C THR A 26 -9.95 47.25 18.94
N ALA A 27 -10.21 45.99 18.54
CA ALA A 27 -11.54 45.55 18.16
C ALA A 27 -12.50 45.55 19.37
N THR A 28 -13.69 46.09 19.14
CA THR A 28 -14.84 46.03 20.07
C THR A 28 -16.01 45.42 19.31
N PHE A 29 -16.61 44.37 19.86
CA PHE A 29 -17.65 43.57 19.17
C PHE A 29 -18.65 43.00 20.19
N PRO A 30 -19.84 42.54 19.75
CA PRO A 30 -20.81 41.92 20.64
C PRO A 30 -20.24 40.67 21.33
N LEU A 31 -20.56 40.46 22.61
CA LEU A 31 -20.16 39.25 23.35
C LEU A 31 -20.50 37.95 22.59
N SER A 32 -21.62 37.92 21.86
CA SER A 32 -22.01 36.76 21.04
C SER A 32 -21.01 36.40 19.93
N GLU A 33 -20.20 37.35 19.48
CA GLU A 33 -19.22 37.18 18.38
C GLU A 33 -17.80 36.92 18.88
N GLN A 34 -17.59 36.81 20.20
CA GLN A 34 -16.26 36.61 20.79
C GLN A 34 -15.49 35.45 20.17
N TYR A 35 -16.14 34.29 20.03
CA TYR A 35 -15.50 33.12 19.45
C TYR A 35 -15.06 33.36 18.00
N LEU A 36 -15.92 34.00 17.19
CA LEU A 36 -15.62 34.31 15.80
C LEU A 36 -14.41 35.23 15.70
N HIS A 37 -14.36 36.28 16.52
CA HIS A 37 -13.20 37.17 16.56
C HIS A 37 -11.93 36.45 17.02
N THR A 38 -11.94 35.74 18.16
CA THR A 38 -10.73 35.07 18.68
C THR A 38 -10.14 34.08 17.67
N SER A 39 -11.00 33.37 16.93
CA SER A 39 -10.57 32.43 15.89
C SER A 39 -9.78 33.08 14.74
N THR A 40 -9.97 34.38 14.50
CA THR A 40 -9.36 35.13 13.38
C THR A 40 -8.53 36.34 13.81
N CYS A 41 -8.49 36.67 15.11
CA CYS A 41 -7.78 37.81 15.67
C CYS A 41 -6.30 37.84 15.23
N PRO A 42 -5.82 38.90 14.54
CA PRO A 42 -4.43 38.98 14.08
C PRO A 42 -3.41 39.07 15.23
N PHE A 43 -3.86 39.43 16.43
CA PHE A 43 -3.05 39.59 17.64
C PHE A 43 -3.10 38.38 18.58
N GLU A 44 -3.68 37.27 18.14
CA GLU A 44 -3.64 36.01 18.87
C GLU A 44 -2.22 35.43 18.83
N TRP A 45 -1.73 34.94 19.97
CA TRP A 45 -0.46 34.22 20.04
C TRP A 45 -0.62 32.81 19.52
N LEU A 46 0.26 32.44 18.58
CA LEU A 46 0.35 31.09 18.04
C LEU A 46 1.74 30.53 18.32
N LEU A 47 1.82 29.22 18.49
CA LEU A 47 3.08 28.50 18.42
C LEU A 47 3.44 28.30 16.94
N CYS A 48 4.72 28.49 16.61
CA CYS A 48 5.20 28.15 15.28
C CYS A 48 4.90 26.67 14.98
N PRO A 49 4.24 26.36 13.84
CA PRO A 49 3.86 25.00 13.50
C PRO A 49 5.05 24.12 13.10
N GLN A 50 6.22 24.71 12.90
CA GLN A 50 7.43 24.00 12.49
C GLN A 50 8.02 23.24 13.68
N GLN A 51 8.15 21.92 13.51
CA GLN A 51 8.70 21.04 14.55
C GLN A 51 10.12 21.50 14.92
N GLY A 52 10.33 21.80 16.21
CA GLY A 52 11.62 22.23 16.74
C GLY A 52 11.80 23.74 16.89
N CYS A 53 10.93 24.58 16.30
CA CYS A 53 11.06 26.03 16.45
C CYS A 53 10.62 26.53 17.84
N GLY A 54 9.44 26.12 18.31
CA GLY A 54 8.89 26.48 19.63
C GLY A 54 8.60 27.97 19.86
N SER A 55 8.82 28.84 18.86
CA SER A 55 8.61 30.28 19.00
C SER A 55 7.13 30.62 19.11
N ARG A 56 6.80 31.53 20.02
CA ARG A 56 5.47 32.18 20.09
C ARG A 56 5.49 33.41 19.20
N ILE A 57 4.54 33.47 18.27
CA ILE A 57 4.42 34.54 17.27
C ILE A 57 2.98 35.02 17.20
N LEU A 58 2.76 36.29 16.88
CA LEU A 58 1.41 36.78 16.62
C LEU A 58 0.92 36.23 15.27
N ARG A 59 -0.38 35.96 15.15
CA ARG A 59 -1.00 35.47 13.90
C ARG A 59 -0.65 36.35 12.69
N LYS A 60 -0.64 37.68 12.86
CA LYS A 60 -0.27 38.64 11.81
C LYS A 60 1.19 38.50 11.34
N ASP A 61 2.08 38.08 12.23
CA ASP A 61 3.52 38.00 11.98
C ASP A 61 3.94 36.58 11.55
N ALA A 62 3.01 35.63 11.50
CA ALA A 62 3.28 34.23 11.18
C ALA A 62 3.94 34.05 9.80
N GLN A 63 3.50 34.82 8.80
CA GLN A 63 4.10 34.77 7.46
C GLN A 63 5.52 35.35 7.45
N ALA A 64 5.75 36.47 8.15
CA ALA A 64 7.08 37.07 8.24
C ALA A 64 8.05 36.12 8.96
N HIS A 65 7.61 35.50 10.06
CA HIS A 65 8.38 34.47 10.76
C HIS A 65 8.73 33.29 9.85
N ALA A 66 7.77 32.79 9.05
CA ALA A 66 8.02 31.65 8.16
C ALA A 66 9.19 31.89 7.18
N GLN A 67 9.40 33.14 6.74
CA GLN A 67 10.51 33.52 5.85
C GLN A 67 11.89 33.43 6.51
N VAL A 68 11.96 33.54 7.83
CA VAL A 68 13.23 33.55 8.59
C VAL A 68 13.37 32.35 9.53
N CYS A 69 12.34 31.52 9.64
CA CYS A 69 12.33 30.37 10.53
C CYS A 69 13.33 29.31 10.02
N GLU A 70 14.38 29.05 10.80
CA GLU A 70 15.40 28.03 10.49
C GLU A 70 14.82 26.62 10.38
N TYR A 71 13.69 26.37 11.05
CA TYR A 71 12.99 25.09 11.05
C TYR A 71 11.95 24.98 9.93
N TRP A 72 11.79 26.01 9.09
CA TRP A 72 10.81 25.99 8.01
C TRP A 72 11.07 24.82 7.05
N ARG A 73 10.05 23.99 6.88
CA ARG A 73 10.04 22.89 5.95
C ARG A 73 8.70 22.82 5.24
N GLN A 74 8.73 22.56 3.94
CA GLN A 74 7.53 22.37 3.15
C GLN A 74 7.77 21.35 2.04
N LEU A 75 6.83 20.45 1.79
CA LEU A 75 6.89 19.62 0.59
C LEU A 75 6.81 20.51 -0.65
N CYS A 76 7.52 20.12 -1.71
CA CYS A 76 7.46 20.81 -2.98
C CYS A 76 5.99 20.98 -3.42
N PRO A 77 5.53 22.22 -3.68
CA PRO A 77 4.12 22.48 -4.02
C PRO A 77 3.70 21.83 -5.34
N MET A 78 4.66 21.44 -6.19
CA MET A 78 4.42 20.72 -7.45
C MET A 78 4.33 19.21 -7.27
N GLY A 79 4.51 18.69 -6.05
CA GLY A 79 4.23 17.29 -5.74
C GLY A 79 5.32 16.30 -6.14
N CYS A 80 6.57 16.73 -6.39
CA CYS A 80 7.68 15.78 -6.60
C CYS A 80 8.12 15.03 -5.32
N GLY A 81 7.61 15.42 -4.16
CA GLY A 81 7.92 14.77 -2.87
C GLY A 81 9.18 15.28 -2.17
N THR A 82 9.97 16.16 -2.80
CA THR A 82 11.15 16.75 -2.15
C THR A 82 10.74 17.68 -1.00
N LEU A 83 11.39 17.54 0.15
CA LEU A 83 11.23 18.45 1.30
C LEU A 83 12.10 19.69 1.12
N LEU A 84 11.46 20.84 0.97
CA LEU A 84 12.09 22.14 0.81
C LEU A 84 12.36 22.79 2.17
N ASN A 85 13.48 23.49 2.25
CA ASN A 85 13.90 24.38 3.33
C ASN A 85 14.48 25.66 2.70
N HIS A 86 14.79 26.67 3.50
CA HIS A 86 15.30 27.95 2.99
C HIS A 86 16.59 27.82 2.17
N THR A 87 17.44 26.84 2.47
CA THR A 87 18.73 26.65 1.78
C THR A 87 18.58 25.99 0.40
N ASN A 88 17.60 25.09 0.24
CA ASN A 88 17.45 24.28 -0.97
C ASN A 88 16.32 24.77 -1.88
N GLN A 89 15.36 25.55 -1.37
CA GLN A 89 14.19 25.99 -2.12
C GLN A 89 14.57 26.76 -3.39
N ALA A 90 15.53 27.68 -3.29
CA ALA A 90 15.99 28.48 -4.43
C ALA A 90 16.73 27.65 -5.50
N LYS A 91 17.32 26.51 -5.12
CA LYS A 91 18.09 25.62 -6.00
C LYS A 91 17.27 24.43 -6.50
N HIS A 92 16.05 24.26 -5.99
CA HIS A 92 15.21 23.12 -6.29
C HIS A 92 14.70 23.17 -7.72
N ASN A 93 14.88 22.07 -8.46
CA ASN A 93 14.31 21.89 -9.79
C ASN A 93 13.39 20.67 -9.77
N CYS A 94 12.09 20.91 -9.67
CA CYS A 94 11.07 19.87 -9.56
C CYS A 94 11.12 18.87 -10.73
N TYR A 95 11.38 19.35 -11.95
CA TYR A 95 11.42 18.49 -13.13
C TYR A 95 12.60 17.53 -13.07
N ARG A 96 13.79 18.01 -12.67
CA ARG A 96 14.98 17.18 -12.54
C ARG A 96 14.80 16.08 -11.49
N GLU A 97 14.31 16.43 -10.30
CA GLU A 97 14.02 15.47 -9.22
C GLU A 97 13.03 14.39 -9.69
N LEU A 98 11.95 14.79 -10.35
CA LEU A 98 10.95 13.86 -10.87
C LEU A 98 11.54 12.94 -11.97
N GLN A 99 12.37 13.50 -12.85
CA GLN A 99 13.03 12.74 -13.91
C GLN A 99 14.00 11.69 -13.33
N GLU A 100 14.75 12.04 -12.29
CA GLU A 100 15.65 11.12 -11.59
C GLU A 100 14.87 10.01 -10.87
N HIS A 101 13.79 10.37 -10.18
CA HIS A 101 12.90 9.40 -9.55
C HIS A 101 12.34 8.41 -10.57
N TYR A 102 11.83 8.91 -11.70
CA TYR A 102 11.32 8.06 -12.78
C TYR A 102 12.40 7.14 -13.37
N LYS A 103 13.61 7.65 -13.63
CA LYS A 103 14.73 6.85 -14.14
C LYS A 103 15.09 5.73 -13.16
N THR A 104 15.18 6.05 -11.87
CA THR A 104 15.52 5.10 -10.80
C THR A 104 14.45 4.02 -10.68
N GLN A 105 13.18 4.42 -10.65
CA GLN A 105 12.06 3.49 -10.59
C GLN A 105 12.02 2.58 -11.83
N ARG A 106 12.21 3.14 -13.03
CA ARG A 106 12.27 2.35 -14.27
C ARG A 106 13.43 1.36 -14.26
N GLN A 107 14.59 1.75 -13.74
CA GLN A 107 15.73 0.84 -13.62
C GLN A 107 15.47 -0.29 -12.63
N MET A 108 14.87 0.02 -11.48
CA MET A 108 14.45 -0.99 -10.50
C MET A 108 13.49 -2.00 -11.13
N GLN A 109 12.46 -1.52 -11.83
CA GLN A 109 11.48 -2.39 -12.51
C GLN A 109 12.14 -3.31 -13.55
N ARG A 110 13.11 -2.80 -14.33
CA ARG A 110 13.89 -3.61 -15.27
C ARG A 110 14.73 -4.68 -14.56
N ASN A 111 15.38 -4.33 -13.46
CA ASN A 111 16.19 -5.26 -12.68
C ASN A 111 15.32 -6.40 -12.14
N ILE A 112 14.16 -6.08 -11.56
CA ILE A 112 13.17 -7.05 -11.07
C ILE A 112 12.69 -7.96 -12.20
N ALA A 113 12.27 -7.39 -13.33
CA ALA A 113 11.81 -8.18 -14.48
C ALA A 113 12.90 -9.13 -15.00
N SER A 114 14.16 -8.67 -15.07
CA SER A 114 15.28 -9.51 -15.49
C SER A 114 15.54 -10.66 -14.51
N ALA A 115 15.45 -10.39 -13.20
CA ALA A 115 15.64 -11.40 -12.17
C ALA A 115 14.54 -12.46 -12.20
N LEU A 116 13.29 -12.04 -12.38
CA LEU A 116 12.15 -12.93 -12.55
C LEU A 116 12.30 -13.82 -13.79
N ARG A 117 12.67 -13.24 -14.94
CA ARG A 117 12.93 -14.02 -16.17
C ARG A 117 14.02 -15.08 -15.96
N ARG A 118 15.14 -14.71 -15.33
CA ARG A 118 16.23 -15.68 -15.03
C ARG A 118 15.76 -16.81 -14.10
N LYS A 119 14.96 -16.49 -13.06
CA LYS A 119 14.39 -17.50 -12.18
C LYS A 119 13.46 -18.45 -12.95
N MET A 120 12.62 -17.91 -13.82
CA MET A 120 11.70 -18.68 -14.65
C MET A 120 12.45 -19.62 -15.61
N GLN A 121 13.50 -19.14 -16.27
CA GLN A 121 14.33 -19.96 -17.18
C GLN A 121 15.02 -21.12 -16.44
N ARG A 122 15.56 -20.87 -15.24
CA ARG A 122 16.15 -21.93 -14.40
C ARG A 122 15.11 -22.98 -14.01
N MET A 123 13.91 -22.53 -13.66
CA MET A 123 12.80 -23.41 -13.33
C MET A 123 12.39 -24.26 -14.53
N GLN A 124 12.20 -23.66 -15.72
CA GLN A 124 11.90 -24.37 -16.96
C GLN A 124 12.97 -25.41 -17.32
N SER A 125 14.25 -25.05 -17.18
CA SER A 125 15.36 -25.97 -17.46
C SER A 125 15.35 -27.17 -16.50
N ARG A 126 15.09 -26.93 -15.21
CA ARG A 126 14.96 -28.00 -14.21
C ARG A 126 13.75 -28.88 -14.49
N MET A 127 12.61 -28.29 -14.84
CA MET A 127 11.39 -29.03 -15.21
C MET A 127 11.66 -29.93 -16.42
N ALA A 128 12.24 -29.40 -17.49
CA ALA A 128 12.58 -30.17 -18.68
C ALA A 128 13.54 -31.34 -18.37
N HIS A 129 14.55 -31.09 -17.52
CA HIS A 129 15.45 -32.16 -17.06
C HIS A 129 14.70 -33.24 -16.29
N MET A 130 13.83 -32.86 -15.33
CA MET A 130 13.03 -33.82 -14.57
C MET A 130 12.09 -34.62 -15.47
N THR A 131 11.40 -33.96 -16.41
CA THR A 131 10.53 -34.65 -17.39
C THR A 131 11.31 -35.66 -18.22
N ARG A 132 12.53 -35.32 -18.67
CA ARG A 132 13.40 -36.27 -19.39
C ARG A 132 13.80 -37.45 -18.51
N GLN A 133 14.21 -37.21 -17.27
CA GLN A 133 14.58 -38.28 -16.33
C GLN A 133 13.39 -39.22 -16.06
N ILE A 134 12.20 -38.67 -15.86
CA ILE A 134 10.97 -39.46 -15.68
C ILE A 134 10.71 -40.32 -16.92
N SER A 135 10.80 -39.75 -18.13
CA SER A 135 10.60 -40.49 -19.37
C SER A 135 11.57 -41.67 -19.51
N LEU A 136 12.85 -41.48 -19.17
CA LEU A 136 13.86 -42.56 -19.22
C LEU A 136 13.57 -43.65 -18.18
N ILE A 137 13.11 -43.28 -16.99
CA ILE A 137 12.73 -44.24 -15.95
C ILE A 137 11.51 -45.06 -16.43
N CYS A 138 10.48 -44.41 -16.97
CA CYS A 138 9.32 -45.12 -17.51
C CYS A 138 9.71 -46.11 -18.61
N GLU A 139 10.53 -45.69 -19.58
CA GLU A 139 11.03 -46.56 -20.64
C GLU A 139 11.85 -47.74 -20.09
N SER A 140 12.69 -47.51 -19.06
CA SER A 140 13.43 -48.61 -18.42
C SER A 140 12.55 -49.61 -17.67
N LEU A 141 11.43 -49.14 -17.10
CA LEU A 141 10.48 -50.00 -16.38
C LEU A 141 9.60 -50.80 -17.36
N GLU A 142 9.17 -50.18 -18.46
CA GLU A 142 8.44 -50.86 -19.55
C GLU A 142 9.31 -51.98 -20.17
N LEU A 143 10.62 -51.78 -20.31
CA LEU A 143 11.53 -52.82 -20.80
C LEU A 143 11.75 -53.95 -19.78
N SER A 144 11.71 -53.69 -18.47
CA SER A 144 11.77 -54.76 -17.47
C SER A 144 10.50 -55.59 -17.40
N GLU A 145 9.33 -54.98 -17.56
CA GLU A 145 8.04 -55.71 -17.60
C GLU A 145 7.96 -56.63 -18.83
N ASN A 146 8.45 -56.20 -20.00
CA ASN A 146 8.46 -57.03 -21.21
C ASN A 146 9.47 -58.21 -21.14
N LEU A 147 10.57 -58.08 -20.40
CA LEU A 147 11.53 -59.17 -20.19
C LEU A 147 11.01 -60.20 -19.19
N GLU A 148 10.18 -59.78 -18.23
CA GLU A 148 9.48 -60.70 -17.32
C GLU A 148 8.35 -61.47 -18.07
N GLU A 149 7.70 -60.85 -19.06
CA GLU A 149 6.72 -61.53 -19.93
C GLU A 149 7.36 -62.53 -20.91
N GLU A 150 8.55 -62.26 -21.44
CA GLU A 150 9.28 -63.19 -22.33
C GLU A 150 9.94 -64.38 -21.59
N GLU A 151 10.22 -64.27 -20.29
CA GLU A 151 10.71 -65.39 -19.46
C GLU A 151 9.58 -66.30 -18.95
N GLU A 152 8.32 -65.85 -18.95
CA GLU A 152 7.15 -66.66 -18.54
C GLU A 152 6.51 -67.47 -19.70
N GLU A 153 6.89 -67.28 -20.97
CA GLU A 153 6.34 -68.03 -22.11
C GLU A 153 7.01 -69.41 -22.38
N GLU A 154 8.10 -69.77 -21.70
CA GLU A 154 8.73 -71.10 -21.79
C GLU A 154 8.52 -71.99 -20.54
N GLU A 155 7.30 -72.09 -20.01
CA GLU A 155 6.89 -73.31 -19.28
C GLU A 155 5.37 -73.55 -19.29
N SER A 156 4.89 -74.32 -20.27
CA SER A 156 3.64 -75.08 -20.13
C SER A 156 3.73 -76.37 -20.97
N PRO A 157 3.28 -77.52 -20.44
CA PRO A 157 1.96 -77.96 -20.90
C PRO A 157 1.12 -78.71 -19.85
N GLY A 158 -0.17 -78.40 -19.77
CA GLY A 158 -1.11 -79.20 -18.98
C GLY A 158 -2.58 -78.81 -19.15
N GLU A 159 -3.23 -79.51 -20.08
CA GLU A 159 -4.66 -79.60 -20.43
C GLU A 159 -5.71 -79.32 -19.34
N GLY A 160 -6.90 -78.83 -19.74
CA GLY A 160 -8.10 -78.97 -18.92
C GLY A 160 -9.32 -78.14 -19.30
N THR A 161 -10.23 -78.75 -20.06
CA THR A 161 -11.52 -78.23 -20.51
C THR A 161 -12.53 -77.83 -19.42
N SER A 162 -13.38 -76.85 -19.77
CA SER A 162 -14.85 -76.82 -19.62
C SER A 162 -15.51 -75.78 -18.70
N THR A 163 -16.36 -74.98 -19.38
CA THR A 163 -17.70 -74.50 -18.97
C THR A 163 -17.86 -73.55 -17.77
N GLY A 164 -18.30 -72.32 -18.10
CA GLY A 164 -19.63 -71.88 -17.66
C GLY A 164 -19.74 -70.60 -16.81
N ARG A 165 -20.40 -69.61 -17.44
CA ARG A 165 -21.49 -68.77 -16.88
C ARG A 165 -21.15 -67.39 -16.29
N SER A 166 -21.81 -66.40 -16.88
CA SER A 166 -22.11 -65.00 -16.51
C SER A 166 -21.87 -64.54 -15.06
N PHE A 167 -21.42 -63.29 -14.87
CA PHE A 167 -22.26 -62.17 -14.36
C PHE A 167 -21.50 -60.82 -14.28
N ARG A 168 -22.10 -59.81 -14.93
CA ARG A 168 -22.30 -58.38 -14.59
C ARG A 168 -21.30 -57.55 -13.74
N VAL A 169 -21.01 -56.37 -14.33
CA VAL A 169 -21.16 -54.99 -13.83
C VAL A 169 -20.16 -54.45 -12.80
N GLY A 170 -19.57 -53.30 -13.13
CA GLY A 170 -18.95 -52.41 -12.14
C GLY A 170 -18.16 -51.23 -12.71
N GLN A 171 -18.75 -50.40 -13.59
CA GLN A 171 -18.25 -49.03 -13.74
C GLN A 171 -18.80 -48.19 -12.59
N SER A 172 -17.94 -47.47 -11.87
CA SER A 172 -18.28 -46.13 -11.35
C SER A 172 -17.02 -45.29 -11.10
N PRO A 173 -17.09 -43.97 -11.34
CA PRO A 173 -15.95 -43.07 -11.31
C PRO A 173 -15.76 -42.42 -9.94
N ILE A 174 -14.50 -42.13 -9.58
CA ILE A 174 -14.18 -41.33 -8.40
C ILE A 174 -14.41 -39.86 -8.75
N THR A 175 -15.41 -39.26 -8.10
CA THR A 175 -15.69 -37.82 -8.13
C THR A 175 -14.66 -37.06 -7.29
N ARG A 176 -14.07 -36.00 -7.87
CA ARG A 176 -13.31 -35.00 -7.13
C ARG A 176 -14.29 -34.08 -6.41
N ASN A 177 -14.16 -34.00 -5.08
CA ASN A 177 -14.74 -32.93 -4.29
C ASN A 177 -13.60 -32.05 -3.79
N SER A 178 -13.60 -30.77 -4.14
CA SER A 178 -12.71 -29.76 -3.54
C SER A 178 -13.42 -28.43 -3.52
N SER A 179 -13.92 -28.12 -2.34
CA SER A 179 -14.56 -26.90 -1.87
C SER A 179 -13.68 -25.68 -2.10
N SER A 180 -14.23 -24.63 -2.71
CA SER A 180 -13.67 -23.28 -2.66
C SER A 180 -14.41 -22.47 -1.61
N SER A 181 -13.72 -22.23 -0.51
CA SER A 181 -14.13 -21.35 0.59
C SER A 181 -14.02 -19.89 0.18
N SER A 182 -15.08 -19.16 0.46
CA SER A 182 -15.17 -17.70 0.43
C SER A 182 -14.18 -17.05 1.39
N SER A 183 -13.63 -15.89 1.03
CA SER A 183 -13.04 -14.96 2.00
C SER A 183 -13.32 -13.53 1.56
N SER A 184 -13.73 -12.77 2.57
CA SER A 184 -14.19 -11.39 2.60
C SER A 184 -13.16 -10.35 2.21
#